data_AF-A0A563D5E6-F1
#
_entry.id   AF-A0A563D5E6-F1
#
_cell.length_a   1.000
_cell.length_b   1.000
_cell.length_c   1.000
_cell.angle_alpha   90.00
_cell.angle_beta   90.00
_cell.angle_gamma   90.00
#
_symmetry.space_group_name_H-M   'P 1'
#
loop_
_entity.id
_entity.type
_entity.pdbx_description
1 polymer ?
#
loop_
_entity_poly.entity_id
_entity_poly.type
_entity_poly.pdbx_seq_one_letter_code
_entity_poly.pdbx_strand_id
1 'polypeptide(L)'
;MNYDRYLELQTRLEWFYDFHPEFFDDILPEQKKLLQDTFLYDTPDESYPESLQDFYDKNIDNRPTLQDDMFLAVDALYKAAGASSLFDDNGYRSLAE
;
A
#
# COMPACT_ATOMS: atom_id res chain seq x y z
N MET A 1 -10.82 -2.78 -3.59
CA MET A 1 -9.70 -2.26 -4.41
C MET A 1 -9.65 -3.07 -5.70
N ASN A 2 -9.50 -2.46 -6.87
CA ASN A 2 -9.22 -3.18 -8.13
C ASN A 2 -7.72 -3.15 -8.44
N TYR A 3 -7.28 -3.91 -9.45
CA TYR A 3 -5.87 -4.00 -9.83
C TYR A 3 -5.26 -2.65 -10.24
N ASP A 4 -5.98 -1.82 -10.99
CA ASP A 4 -5.48 -0.50 -11.40
C ASP A 4 -5.15 0.40 -10.19
N ARG A 5 -6.04 0.44 -9.19
CA ARG A 5 -5.79 1.18 -7.93
C ARG A 5 -4.66 0.57 -7.12
N TYR A 6 -4.53 -0.75 -7.15
CA TYR A 6 -3.40 -1.43 -6.52
C TYR A 6 -2.07 -0.96 -7.14
N LEU A 7 -1.99 -0.87 -8.47
CA LEU A 7 -0.80 -0.36 -9.17
C LEU A 7 -0.50 1.11 -8.85
N GLU A 8 -1.52 1.97 -8.78
CA GLU A 8 -1.32 3.37 -8.38
C GLU A 8 -0.71 3.49 -6.98
N LEU A 9 -1.19 2.69 -6.03
CA LEU A 9 -0.63 2.63 -4.68
C LEU A 9 0.77 2.01 -4.67
N GLN A 10 0.99 0.92 -5.42
CA GLN A 10 2.28 0.26 -5.57
C GLN A 10 3.37 1.26 -5.96
N THR A 11 3.17 1.98 -7.07
CA THR A 11 4.14 2.97 -7.56
C THR A 11 4.41 4.08 -6.55
N ARG A 12 3.37 4.51 -5.82
CA ARG A 12 3.51 5.59 -4.83
C ARG A 12 4.25 5.13 -3.58
N LEU A 13 4.04 3.89 -3.14
CA LEU A 13 4.73 3.32 -1.99
C LEU A 13 6.19 3.00 -2.31
N GLU A 14 6.48 2.49 -3.50
CA GLU A 14 7.86 2.35 -4.01
C GLU A 14 8.58 3.71 -3.99
N TRP A 15 7.92 4.77 -4.50
CA TRP A 15 8.48 6.12 -4.43
C TRP A 15 8.71 6.60 -2.99
N PHE A 16 7.75 6.39 -2.08
CA PHE A 16 7.98 6.76 -0.68
C PHE A 16 9.16 5.99 -0.08
N TYR A 17 9.33 4.71 -0.39
CA TYR A 17 10.42 3.94 0.17
C TYR A 17 11.79 4.37 -0.38
N ASP A 18 11.88 4.66 -1.68
CA ASP A 18 13.12 5.08 -2.33
C ASP A 18 13.59 6.47 -1.88
N PHE A 19 12.64 7.40 -1.64
CA PHE A 19 12.97 8.81 -1.38
C PHE A 19 12.75 9.26 0.06
N HIS A 20 11.84 8.61 0.78
CA HIS A 20 11.42 8.97 2.14
C HIS A 20 11.15 7.74 3.03
N PRO A 21 12.11 6.81 3.17
CA PRO A 21 11.92 5.61 3.97
C PRO A 21 11.61 5.92 5.44
N GLU A 22 11.99 7.11 5.94
CA GLU A 22 11.70 7.56 7.30
C GLU A 22 10.21 7.58 7.65
N PHE A 23 9.31 7.81 6.67
CA PHE A 23 7.87 7.83 6.94
C PHE A 23 7.33 6.45 7.36
N PHE A 24 8.01 5.38 6.95
CA PHE A 24 7.62 4.03 7.34
C PHE A 24 8.04 3.68 8.77
N ASP A 25 8.95 4.42 9.37
CA ASP A 25 9.32 4.25 10.78
C ASP A 25 8.33 4.93 11.74
N ASP A 26 7.51 5.84 11.21
CA ASP A 26 6.49 6.59 11.94
C ASP A 26 5.10 5.91 11.96
N ILE A 27 4.94 4.77 11.27
CA ILE A 27 3.72 3.94 11.31
C ILE A 27 3.91 2.70 12.20
N LEU A 28 2.81 2.02 12.54
CA LEU A 28 2.89 0.82 13.38
C LEU A 28 3.68 -0.30 12.68
N PRO A 29 4.47 -1.11 13.43
CA PRO A 29 5.23 -2.21 12.86
C PRO A 29 4.37 -3.21 12.07
N GLU A 30 3.14 -3.49 12.53
CA GLU A 30 2.20 -4.36 11.82
C GLU A 30 1.74 -3.75 10.49
N GLN A 31 1.53 -2.44 10.44
CA GLN A 31 1.17 -1.71 9.22
C GLN A 31 2.33 -1.67 8.24
N LYS A 32 3.55 -1.37 8.72
CA LYS A 32 4.77 -1.42 7.90
C LYS A 32 4.95 -2.80 7.28
N LYS A 33 4.81 -3.87 8.08
CA LYS A 33 4.91 -5.24 7.59
C LYS A 33 3.81 -5.57 6.57
N LEU A 34 2.57 -5.15 6.83
CA LEU A 34 1.46 -5.35 5.89
C LEU A 34 1.75 -4.68 4.54
N LEU A 35 2.23 -3.42 4.56
CA LEU A 35 2.55 -2.70 3.34
C LEU A 35 3.73 -3.37 2.61
N GLN A 36 4.77 -3.82 3.32
CA GLN A 36 5.88 -4.55 2.71
C GLN A 36 5.42 -5.87 2.07
N ASP A 37 4.60 -6.65 2.78
CA ASP A 37 4.12 -7.95 2.31
C ASP A 37 3.15 -7.84 1.12
N THR A 38 2.51 -6.68 0.91
CA THR A 38 1.48 -6.48 -0.14
C THR A 38 1.91 -5.57 -1.27
N PHE A 39 2.83 -4.63 -1.01
CA PHE A 39 3.35 -3.67 -1.99
C PHE A 39 4.85 -3.82 -2.26
N LEU A 40 5.55 -4.76 -1.65
CA LEU A 40 6.84 -5.27 -2.11
C LEU A 40 8.01 -4.26 -2.23
N TYR A 41 7.91 -3.03 -1.70
CA TYR A 41 8.89 -1.95 -1.89
C TYR A 41 10.28 -2.20 -1.27
N ASP A 42 10.44 -3.23 -0.42
CA ASP A 42 11.72 -3.68 0.17
C ASP A 42 11.98 -5.17 -0.16
N THR A 43 11.40 -5.66 -1.25
CA THR A 43 11.54 -7.07 -1.65
C THR A 43 12.78 -7.22 -2.54
N PRO A 44 13.69 -8.17 -2.24
CA PRO A 44 14.80 -8.47 -3.12
C PRO A 44 14.32 -8.86 -4.53
N ASP A 45 15.05 -8.48 -5.58
CA ASP A 45 14.70 -8.78 -6.97
C ASP A 45 14.38 -10.27 -7.21
N GLU A 46 15.15 -11.17 -6.58
CA GLU A 46 14.94 -12.62 -6.66
C GLU A 46 13.61 -13.10 -6.05
N SER A 47 13.03 -12.30 -5.17
CA SER A 47 11.76 -12.56 -4.48
C SER A 47 10.60 -11.75 -5.07
N TYR A 48 10.87 -10.84 -6.01
CA TYR A 48 9.83 -10.07 -6.68
C TYR A 48 9.06 -10.97 -7.66
N PRO A 49 7.72 -10.92 -7.70
CA PRO A 49 6.93 -11.78 -8.57
C PRO A 49 7.16 -11.43 -10.04
N GLU A 50 7.17 -12.45 -10.91
CA GLU A 50 7.23 -12.26 -12.37
C GLU A 50 6.05 -11.45 -12.92
N SER A 51 4.91 -11.46 -12.21
CA SER A 51 3.67 -10.77 -12.56
C SER A 51 3.01 -10.20 -11.31
N LEU A 52 2.93 -8.86 -11.24
CA LEU A 52 2.19 -8.16 -10.19
C LEU A 52 0.69 -8.46 -10.26
N GLN A 53 0.15 -8.73 -11.45
CA GLN A 53 -1.26 -9.07 -11.63
C GLN A 53 -1.56 -10.43 -11.00
N ASP A 54 -0.75 -11.45 -11.28
CA ASP A 54 -0.95 -12.78 -10.68
C ASP A 54 -0.73 -12.75 -9.16
N PHE A 55 0.20 -11.91 -8.69
CA PHE A 55 0.38 -11.67 -7.26
C PHE A 55 -0.88 -11.06 -6.63
N TYR A 56 -1.44 -10.01 -7.25
CA TYR A 56 -2.66 -9.35 -6.78
C TYR A 56 -3.87 -10.29 -6.80
N ASP A 57 -4.12 -10.99 -7.90
CA ASP A 57 -5.26 -11.90 -8.06
C ASP A 57 -5.23 -13.02 -7.00
N LYS A 58 -4.04 -13.55 -6.71
CA LYS A 58 -3.85 -14.63 -5.74
C LYS A 58 -3.93 -14.17 -4.28
N ASN A 59 -3.36 -13.01 -3.97
CA ASN A 59 -3.13 -12.61 -2.58
C ASN A 59 -4.09 -11.52 -2.09
N ILE A 60 -4.70 -10.72 -2.97
CA ILE A 60 -5.38 -9.47 -2.62
C ILE A 60 -6.82 -9.41 -3.14
N ASP A 61 -7.08 -9.69 -4.42
CA ASP A 61 -8.35 -9.41 -5.12
C ASP A 61 -9.61 -9.85 -4.33
N ASN A 62 -9.60 -11.09 -3.82
CA ASN A 62 -10.75 -11.68 -3.13
C ASN A 62 -10.64 -11.65 -1.60
N ARG A 63 -9.93 -10.65 -1.04
CA ARG A 63 -9.71 -10.51 0.40
C ARG A 63 -10.11 -9.11 0.90
N PRO A 64 -11.41 -8.82 1.07
CA PRO A 64 -11.89 -7.47 1.42
C PRO A 64 -11.29 -6.95 2.73
N THR A 65 -11.23 -7.76 3.80
CA THR A 65 -10.62 -7.35 5.08
C THR A 65 -9.14 -6.97 4.92
N LEU A 66 -8.39 -7.71 4.10
CA LEU A 66 -7.00 -7.37 3.81
C LEU A 66 -6.90 -6.03 3.06
N GLN A 67 -7.77 -5.82 2.07
CA GLN A 67 -7.78 -4.57 1.31
C GLN A 67 -8.10 -3.37 2.20
N ASP A 68 -9.04 -3.51 3.15
CA ASP A 68 -9.37 -2.47 4.12
C ASP A 68 -8.18 -2.17 5.04
N ASP A 69 -7.52 -3.20 5.58
CA ASP A 69 -6.32 -3.06 6.40
C ASP A 69 -5.19 -2.38 5.62
N MET A 70 -5.02 -2.73 4.33
CA MET A 70 -4.05 -2.09 3.44
C MET A 70 -4.34 -0.59 3.28
N PHE A 71 -5.60 -0.20 3.04
CA PHE A 71 -5.97 1.21 2.92
C PHE A 71 -5.71 1.99 4.22
N LEU A 72 -6.01 1.41 5.37
CA LEU A 72 -5.73 2.03 6.67
C LEU A 72 -4.23 2.21 6.89
N ALA A 73 -3.41 1.24 6.47
CA ALA A 73 -1.96 1.34 6.57
C ALA A 73 -1.39 2.41 5.60
N VAL A 74 -1.89 2.48 4.37
CA VAL A 74 -1.52 3.55 3.42
C VAL A 74 -1.92 4.93 3.97
N ASP A 75 -3.13 5.06 4.51
CA ASP A 75 -3.58 6.32 5.11
C ASP A 75 -2.70 6.75 6.30
N ALA A 76 -2.29 5.81 7.14
CA ALA A 76 -1.34 6.07 8.22
C ALA A 76 0.01 6.58 7.69
N LEU A 77 0.52 5.99 6.61
CA LEU A 77 1.75 6.43 5.96
C LEU A 77 1.63 7.85 5.38
N TYR A 78 0.50 8.19 4.76
CA TYR A 78 0.25 9.55 4.25
C TYR A 78 0.21 10.57 5.38
N LYS A 79 -0.44 10.23 6.50
CA LYS A 79 -0.46 11.08 7.69
C LYS A 79 0.94 11.25 8.30
N ALA A 80 1.75 10.19 8.32
CA ALA A 80 3.15 10.25 8.74
C ALA A 80 3.99 11.17 7.83
N ALA A 81 3.74 11.14 6.52
CA ALA A 81 4.36 12.05 5.55
C ALA A 81 3.88 13.51 5.65
N GLY A 82 3.01 13.84 6.62
CA GLY A 82 2.44 15.17 6.79
C GLY A 82 1.40 15.55 5.73
N ALA A 83 0.92 14.58 4.95
CA ALA A 83 -0.17 14.80 4.01
C ALA A 83 -1.53 14.78 4.72
N SER A 84 -2.55 15.26 4.01
CA SER A 84 -3.95 14.98 4.37
C SER A 84 -4.25 13.48 4.20
N SER A 85 -5.40 13.03 4.71
CA SER A 85 -5.77 11.62 4.67
C SER A 85 -5.81 11.12 3.23
N LEU A 86 -5.42 9.86 2.99
CA LEU A 86 -5.61 9.22 1.68
C LEU A 86 -7.09 9.32 1.24
N PHE A 87 -8.01 9.24 2.19
CA PHE A 87 -9.45 9.32 1.95
C PHE A 87 -9.96 10.73 1.61
N ASP A 88 -9.13 11.77 1.81
CA ASP A 88 -9.44 13.13 1.35
C ASP A 88 -9.20 13.28 -0.16
N ASP A 89 -8.48 12.35 -0.78
CA ASP A 89 -8.37 12.24 -2.23
C ASP A 89 -9.64 11.60 -2.82
N ASN A 90 -10.26 12.29 -3.79
CA ASN A 90 -11.53 11.90 -4.41
C ASN A 90 -11.50 10.49 -5.03
N GLY A 91 -10.31 9.93 -5.31
CA GLY A 91 -10.15 8.55 -5.78
C GLY A 91 -10.40 7.46 -4.71
N TYR A 92 -10.23 7.78 -3.42
CA TYR A 92 -10.30 6.81 -2.31
C TYR A 92 -11.49 7.04 -1.36
N ARG A 93 -12.19 8.16 -1.51
CA ARG A 93 -13.33 8.56 -0.65
C ARG A 93 -14.50 7.57 -0.62
N SER A 94 -14.71 6.78 -1.67
CA SER A 94 -15.83 5.81 -1.76
C SER A 94 -15.69 4.56 -0.87
N LEU A 95 -14.65 4.48 -0.05
CA LEU A 95 -14.36 3.34 0.84
C LEU A 95 -14.49 3.70 2.33
N ALA A 96 -14.66 5.00 2.64
CA ALA A 96 -14.86 5.49 3.99
C ALA A 96 -16.36 5.66 4.36
N GLU A 97 -17.26 5.44 3.39
CA GLU A 97 -18.72 5.43 3.53
C GLU A 97 -19.27 4.02 3.33
#